data_AF-A0A7J7JHN2-F1
#
_entry.id   AF-A0A7J7JHN2-F1
#
_cell.length_a   1.000
_cell.length_b   1.000
_cell.length_c   1.000
_cell.angle_alpha   90.00
_cell.angle_beta   90.00
_cell.angle_gamma   90.00
#
_symmetry.space_group_name_H-M   'P 1'
#
loop_
_entity.id
_entity.type
_entity.pdbx_description
1 polymer ?
#
loop_
_entity_poly.entity_id
_entity_poly.type
_entity_poly.pdbx_seq_one_letter_code
_entity_poly.pdbx_strand_id
1 'polypeptide(L)'
;MVDPNMDGLVSLQEYMAFMISRETENIQSISDIIQAFRALTQNAEKPYITSNEIYANLSKEQADYCLSHMKLYADPKTGSVIKDTYDYEEFVQTLFNQ
;
A
#
# COMPACT_ATOMS: atom_id res chain seq x y z
N MET A 1 5.90 -25.38 -18.80
CA MET A 1 4.44 -25.55 -18.84
C MET A 1 3.90 -24.40 -18.04
N VAL A 2 3.52 -23.35 -18.76
CA VAL A 2 3.06 -22.08 -18.23
C VAL A 2 1.54 -22.14 -18.32
N ASP A 3 0.85 -21.92 -17.20
CA ASP A 3 -0.58 -22.09 -17.15
C ASP A 3 -1.32 -21.09 -18.06
N PRO A 4 -2.29 -21.57 -18.88
CA PRO A 4 -2.96 -20.80 -19.93
C PRO A 4 -4.17 -19.98 -19.45
N ASN A 5 -4.32 -19.75 -18.15
CA ASN A 5 -5.37 -18.86 -17.66
C ASN A 5 -4.91 -17.42 -17.86
N MET A 6 -5.40 -16.80 -18.93
CA MET A 6 -5.37 -15.36 -19.19
C MET A 6 -6.20 -14.60 -18.16
N ASP A 7 -5.82 -14.70 -16.90
CA ASP A 7 -6.35 -13.84 -15.87
C ASP A 7 -5.32 -12.73 -15.69
N GLY A 8 -5.61 -11.54 -16.24
CA GLY A 8 -4.76 -10.34 -16.16
C GLY A 8 -4.54 -9.81 -14.73
N LEU A 9 -4.76 -10.65 -13.73
CA LEU A 9 -4.47 -10.47 -12.32
C LEU A 9 -3.15 -11.19 -12.02
N VAL A 10 -2.03 -10.69 -12.52
CA VAL A 10 -0.75 -10.91 -11.84
C VAL A 10 -0.94 -10.29 -10.46
N SER A 11 -1.32 -11.12 -9.49
CA SER A 11 -1.73 -10.64 -8.17
C SER A 11 -0.55 -9.89 -7.55
N LEU A 12 -0.83 -8.84 -6.78
CA LEU A 12 0.14 -8.17 -5.91
C LEU A 12 1.01 -9.18 -5.15
N GLN A 13 0.46 -10.36 -4.85
CA GLN A 13 1.13 -11.51 -4.27
C GLN A 13 2.23 -12.13 -5.15
N GLU A 14 2.05 -12.28 -6.47
CA GLU A 14 3.10 -12.72 -7.40
C GLU A 14 4.16 -11.63 -7.61
N TYR A 15 3.75 -10.35 -7.61
CA TYR A 15 4.69 -9.23 -7.60
C TYR A 15 5.54 -9.21 -6.32
N MET A 16 4.91 -9.40 -5.14
CA MET A 16 5.60 -9.52 -3.86
C MET A 16 6.47 -10.78 -3.80
N ALA A 17 5.98 -11.93 -4.26
CA ALA A 17 6.76 -13.17 -4.31
C ALA A 17 7.96 -13.06 -5.26
N PHE A 18 7.82 -12.36 -6.39
CA PHE A 18 8.92 -12.08 -7.31
C PHE A 18 9.92 -11.08 -6.71
N MET A 19 9.46 -10.11 -5.92
CA MET A 19 10.33 -9.26 -5.10
C MET A 19 11.07 -10.05 -4.01
N ILE A 20 10.45 -11.09 -3.43
CA ILE A 20 11.04 -11.95 -2.39
C ILE A 20 12.06 -12.95 -2.98
N SER A 21 11.83 -13.48 -4.19
CA SER A 21 12.65 -14.55 -4.78
C SER A 21 13.97 -14.12 -5.44
N ARG A 22 14.27 -12.82 -5.62
CA ARG A 22 15.63 -12.40 -5.99
C ARG A 22 16.50 -12.32 -4.73
N GLU A 23 17.21 -13.41 -4.45
CA GLU A 23 18.18 -13.53 -3.37
C GLU A 23 19.23 -12.40 -3.35
N THR A 24 19.33 -11.76 -2.18
CA THR A 24 20.49 -11.03 -1.61
C THR A 24 20.97 -9.74 -2.31
N GLU A 25 20.53 -8.59 -1.76
CA GLU A 25 21.31 -7.34 -1.47
C GLU A 25 20.50 -6.03 -1.51
N ASN A 26 19.18 -6.06 -1.68
CA ASN A 26 18.37 -4.85 -1.52
C ASN A 26 17.04 -5.19 -0.86
N ILE A 27 16.97 -4.95 0.44
CA ILE A 27 15.73 -4.54 1.10
C ILE A 27 15.34 -3.23 0.38
N GLN A 28 14.67 -3.32 -0.77
CA GLN A 28 14.03 -2.19 -1.42
C GLN A 28 12.91 -1.82 -0.46
N SER A 29 13.22 -0.83 0.36
CA SER A 29 12.84 -0.84 1.77
C SER A 29 11.35 -0.61 1.87
N ILE A 30 10.72 -1.10 2.93
CA ILE A 30 9.39 -0.63 3.38
C ILE A 30 9.25 0.90 3.18
N SER A 31 10.34 1.63 3.39
CA SER A 31 10.52 3.05 3.08
C SER A 31 10.23 3.48 1.63
N ASP A 32 10.61 2.74 0.59
CA ASP A 32 10.32 3.06 -0.81
C ASP A 32 8.82 2.97 -1.11
N ILE A 33 8.15 1.97 -0.52
CA ILE A 33 6.70 1.79 -0.68
C ILE A 33 5.95 2.85 0.11
N ILE A 34 6.38 3.15 1.33
CA ILE A 34 5.91 4.30 2.12
C ILE A 34 6.09 5.59 1.31
N GLN A 35 7.24 5.78 0.67
CA GLN A 35 7.51 6.96 -0.15
C GLN A 35 6.60 7.02 -1.39
N ALA A 36 6.31 5.88 -2.02
CA ALA A 36 5.37 5.81 -3.14
C ALA A 36 3.96 6.23 -2.69
N PHE A 37 3.42 5.65 -1.61
CA PHE A 37 2.12 6.06 -1.05
C PHE A 37 2.11 7.53 -0.66
N ARG A 38 3.17 8.02 -0.04
CA ARG A 38 3.33 9.43 0.32
C ARG A 38 3.31 10.35 -0.90
N ALA A 39 3.90 9.92 -2.03
CA ALA A 39 3.86 10.65 -3.29
C ALA A 39 2.47 10.65 -3.95
N LEU A 40 1.60 9.68 -3.64
CA LEU A 40 0.21 9.67 -4.12
C LEU A 40 -0.67 10.71 -3.39
N THR A 41 -0.22 11.17 -2.22
CA THR A 41 -0.96 12.18 -1.46
C THR A 41 -0.75 13.57 -2.06
N GLN A 42 -1.81 14.39 -2.09
CA GLN A 42 -1.77 15.79 -2.54
C GLN A 42 -0.74 16.63 -1.77
N ASN A 43 -0.40 16.22 -0.56
CA ASN A 43 0.65 16.85 0.24
C ASN A 43 1.55 15.74 0.73
N ALA A 44 2.70 15.55 0.06
CA ALA A 44 3.74 14.59 0.44
C ALA A 44 4.37 14.85 1.81
N GLU A 45 3.72 15.57 2.71
CA GLU A 45 4.06 15.75 4.12
C GLU A 45 3.00 15.14 5.05
N LYS A 46 1.86 14.67 4.50
CA LYS A 46 0.80 14.05 5.27
C LYS A 46 1.17 12.60 5.60
N PRO A 47 1.12 12.20 6.87
CA PRO A 47 1.32 10.80 7.29
C PRO A 47 0.06 9.94 7.07
N TYR A 48 -0.85 10.35 6.18
CA TYR A 48 -2.09 9.65 5.89
C TYR A 48 -2.51 9.88 4.46
N ILE A 49 -3.33 8.97 3.94
CA ILE A 49 -3.91 9.05 2.60
C ILE A 49 -5.42 8.96 2.68
N THR A 50 -6.16 9.58 1.75
CA THR A 50 -7.63 9.46 1.71
C THR A 50 -8.08 8.42 0.68
N SER A 51 -9.28 7.86 0.89
CA SER A 51 -9.94 6.99 -0.10
C SER A 51 -9.94 7.64 -1.49
N ASN A 52 -10.27 8.92 -1.57
CA ASN A 52 -10.29 9.66 -2.83
C ASN A 52 -8.91 9.73 -3.51
N GLU A 53 -7.82 9.89 -2.74
CA GLU A 53 -6.46 9.93 -3.29
C GLU A 53 -6.02 8.54 -3.80
N ILE A 54 -6.38 7.48 -3.07
CA ILE A 54 -6.13 6.10 -3.47
C ILE A 54 -6.86 5.82 -4.79
N TYR A 55 -8.16 6.08 -4.89
CA TYR A 55 -8.94 5.85 -6.11
C TYR A 55 -8.51 6.75 -7.29
N ALA A 56 -7.90 7.91 -7.02
CA ALA A 56 -7.41 8.79 -8.07
C ALA A 56 -6.08 8.31 -8.68
N ASN A 57 -5.25 7.60 -7.91
CA ASN A 57 -3.92 7.16 -8.32
C ASN A 57 -3.84 5.66 -8.62
N LEU A 58 -4.75 4.86 -8.08
CA LEU A 58 -4.79 3.41 -8.20
C LEU A 58 -6.08 2.95 -8.87
N SER A 59 -6.04 1.74 -9.45
CA SER A 59 -7.24 1.13 -10.01
C SER A 59 -8.24 0.77 -8.91
N LYS A 60 -9.53 0.73 -9.24
CA LYS A 60 -10.62 0.46 -8.27
C LYS A 60 -10.36 -0.78 -7.40
N GLU A 61 -9.86 -1.87 -8.00
CA GLU A 61 -9.56 -3.12 -7.29
C GLU A 61 -8.37 -2.97 -6.33
N GLN A 62 -7.31 -2.27 -6.73
CA GLN A 62 -6.16 -1.97 -5.86
C GLN A 62 -6.57 -1.07 -4.70
N ALA A 63 -7.41 -0.07 -4.98
CA ALA A 63 -7.92 0.83 -3.98
C ALA A 63 -8.80 0.11 -2.96
N ASP A 64 -9.71 -0.76 -3.41
CA ASP A 64 -10.55 -1.59 -2.53
C ASP A 64 -9.69 -2.50 -1.64
N TYR A 65 -8.64 -3.12 -2.21
CA TYR A 65 -7.69 -3.93 -1.47
C TYR A 65 -6.95 -3.12 -0.39
N CYS A 66 -6.41 -1.94 -0.74
CA CYS A 66 -5.76 -1.05 0.19
C CYS A 66 -6.72 -0.62 1.30
N LEU A 67 -7.92 -0.18 0.97
CA LEU A 67 -8.92 0.32 1.94
C LEU A 67 -9.47 -0.79 2.84
N SER A 68 -9.52 -2.04 2.36
CA SER A 68 -9.96 -3.18 3.17
C SER A 68 -8.92 -3.65 4.18
N HIS A 69 -7.63 -3.36 3.95
CA HIS A 69 -6.53 -3.80 4.83
C HIS A 69 -5.87 -2.65 5.60
N MET A 70 -6.00 -1.41 5.13
CA MET A 70 -5.52 -0.22 5.84
C MET A 70 -6.46 0.12 6.99
N LYS A 71 -5.88 0.54 8.11
CA LYS A 71 -6.65 1.10 9.23
C LYS A 71 -6.89 2.58 9.01
N LEU A 72 -7.93 3.09 9.66
CA LEU A 72 -8.17 4.53 9.71
C LEU A 72 -7.03 5.22 10.44
N TYR A 73 -6.56 6.34 9.89
CA TYR A 73 -5.51 7.14 10.49
C TYR A 73 -6.01 7.80 11.78
N ALA A 74 -5.28 7.57 12.87
CA ALA A 74 -5.49 8.22 14.15
C ALA A 74 -4.43 9.29 14.35
N ASP A 75 -4.87 10.54 14.55
CA ASP A 75 -3.93 11.64 14.75
C ASP A 75 -3.15 11.43 16.07
N PRO A 76 -1.81 11.36 16.03
CA PRO A 76 -1.00 11.04 17.21
C PRO A 76 -0.98 12.16 18.25
N LYS A 77 -1.41 13.38 17.89
CA LYS A 77 -1.44 14.53 18.81
C LYS A 77 -2.73 14.59 19.61
N THR A 78 -3.85 14.24 18.99
CA THR A 78 -5.20 14.37 19.55
C THR A 78 -5.85 13.02 19.85
N GLY A 79 -5.31 11.92 19.34
CA GLY A 79 -5.90 10.58 19.39
C GLY A 79 -7.20 10.46 18.60
N SER A 80 -7.54 11.47 17.79
CA SER A 80 -8.79 11.50 17.03
C SER A 80 -8.62 10.76 15.72
N VAL A 81 -9.50 9.81 15.46
CA VAL A 81 -9.58 9.15 14.15
C VAL A 81 -10.16 10.14 13.15
N ILE A 82 -9.39 10.45 12.12
CA ILE A 82 -9.84 11.34 11.05
C ILE A 82 -10.67 10.51 10.07
N LYS A 83 -11.83 11.04 9.66
CA LYS A 83 -12.74 10.35 8.73
C LYS A 83 -12.11 10.28 7.35
N ASP A 84 -12.34 9.15 6.67
CA ASP A 84 -11.90 8.91 5.29
C ASP A 84 -10.38 9.01 5.06
N THR A 85 -9.59 8.91 6.12
CA THR A 85 -8.12 8.88 6.07
C THR A 85 -7.60 7.55 6.60
N TYR A 86 -6.54 7.05 5.99
CA TYR A 86 -5.98 5.74 6.20
C TYR A 86 -4.47 5.82 6.47
N ASP A 87 -4.01 4.94 7.35
CA ASP A 87 -2.61 4.82 7.72
C ASP A 87 -1.90 3.85 6.76
N TYR A 88 -1.22 4.41 5.77
CA TYR A 88 -0.46 3.63 4.81
C TYR A 88 0.88 3.15 5.37
N GLU A 89 1.45 3.82 6.39
CA GLU A 89 2.72 3.41 6.99
C GLU A 89 2.53 2.12 7.78
N GLU A 90 1.51 2.06 8.65
CA GLU A 90 1.17 0.86 9.42
C GLU A 90 0.77 -0.31 8.50
N PHE A 91 0.04 -0.03 7.43
CA PHE A 91 -0.33 -1.04 6.44
C PHE A 91 0.89 -1.67 5.77
N VAL A 92 1.82 -0.85 5.26
CA VAL A 92 3.04 -1.36 4.62
C VAL A 92 3.91 -2.09 5.65
N GLN A 93 4.05 -1.58 6.88
CA GLN A 93 4.78 -2.29 7.92
C GLN A 93 4.15 -3.66 8.24
N THR A 94 2.83 -3.74 8.35
CA THR A 94 2.10 -4.98 8.62
C THR A 94 2.26 -5.99 7.48
N LEU A 95 2.21 -5.51 6.24
CA LEU A 95 2.35 -6.32 5.03
C LEU A 95 3.74 -6.98 4.92
N PHE A 96 4.79 -6.29 5.36
CA PHE A 96 6.18 -6.79 5.32
C PHE A 96 6.60 -7.55 6.58
N ASN A 97 5.87 -7.41 7.68
CA ASN A 97 6.11 -8.12 8.93
C ASN A 97 5.31 -9.44 9.02
N GLN A 98 4.83 -9.95 7.89
CA GLN A 98 3.96 -11.12 7.77
C GLN A 98 4.63 -12.30 7.07
#